data_AF-B4WIA9-F1
#
_entry.id   AF-B4WIA9-F1
#
_cell.length_a   1.000
_cell.length_b   1.000
_cell.length_c   1.000
_cell.angle_alpha   90.00
_cell.angle_beta   90.00
_cell.angle_gamma   90.00
#
_symmetry.space_group_name_H-M   'P 1'
#
loop_
_entity.id
_entity.type
_entity.pdbx_description
1 polymer ?
#
loop_
_entity_poly.entity_id
_entity_poly.type
_entity_poly.pdbx_seq_one_letter_code
_entity_poly.pdbx_strand_id
1 'polypeptide(L)'
;MEAVAQHKKLIVLGKPGAGKTTFLKHLAIQCIDGQFEPDRLPLFINLKQFAENPNRLGLLSFLSHRHLKSRITALSETEIEKHLLQLKQVLSAGRALLLLDGLDEVTQDAHDWVLREIRIVSEEFHDNHFLMTCRVAAWEYTFEQFTEVEIADFDADQVEAFAHRWFANKPILPQTFLQSLSKRPRLVELAVTPLLLTLLCLAFEVSSSLPSSRSELYQEGIETLLKKWDSSRGIHRDQVYKKLSLRRKEDLLSQIALTTFQQAQYFFRQHDLEYLITHYIRNLPEASDDLEVLQVDSTTVLHSIEAQHGLLVERAKRCYSFSHLTFHEYFVARELTLNSANLKETMARLADEQALQPRWREVFLLASELLRDANLLLFPLAAKVSSLLAESSRLQAFLADVTQQANQPYFESFKPSAVRAFLFDIDFDIDENRAVAIRLDQRANLLVCASFLTRMLEGVSLEAAIARVKQYDQQVSEPLKQIAQCKSANEAMMIAIGIVLDSKKLKPSEDKKLKDIIERFHIEQFYPETAEVEAIKDVADAARHVAKNRHHIRQKWTFSDDEKQLLKQYYRAAKLLVDCLYSDGCMLEPARRRAIEKILFSPAVVSDVD
;
A
#
# COMPACT_ATOMS: atom_id res chain seq x y z
N MET A 1 -11.64 -4.45 -17.43
CA MET A 1 -11.73 -4.09 -18.87
C MET A 1 -12.91 -3.19 -19.16
N GLU A 2 -14.08 -3.41 -18.55
CA GLU A 2 -15.31 -2.63 -18.79
C GLU A 2 -15.15 -1.12 -18.55
N ALA A 3 -14.58 -0.71 -17.42
CA ALA A 3 -14.32 0.71 -17.13
C ALA A 3 -13.48 1.37 -18.23
N VAL A 4 -12.46 0.65 -18.75
CA VAL A 4 -11.64 1.11 -19.87
C VAL A 4 -12.47 1.31 -21.13
N ALA A 5 -13.37 0.38 -21.46
CA ALA A 5 -14.23 0.54 -22.61
C ALA A 5 -15.24 1.70 -22.49
N GLN A 6 -15.62 2.08 -21.26
CA GLN A 6 -16.64 3.12 -21.00
C GLN A 6 -16.07 4.54 -20.99
N HIS A 7 -14.81 4.73 -20.59
CA HIS A 7 -14.22 6.06 -20.40
C HIS A 7 -12.98 6.26 -21.27
N LYS A 8 -12.99 7.27 -22.14
CA LYS A 8 -11.83 7.59 -23.00
C LYS A 8 -10.61 8.13 -22.23
N LYS A 9 -10.78 8.64 -21.01
CA LYS A 9 -9.72 9.23 -20.19
C LYS A 9 -9.82 8.68 -18.78
N LEU A 10 -8.87 7.83 -18.39
CA LEU A 10 -8.88 7.12 -17.12
C LEU A 10 -7.56 7.26 -16.36
N ILE A 11 -7.68 7.36 -15.04
CA ILE A 11 -6.58 7.19 -14.10
C ILE A 11 -6.84 5.92 -13.32
N VAL A 12 -5.94 4.97 -13.48
CA VAL A 12 -5.95 3.66 -12.86
C VAL A 12 -5.06 3.71 -11.61
N LEU A 13 -5.71 3.85 -10.46
CA LEU A 13 -5.10 3.83 -9.15
C LEU A 13 -4.94 2.39 -8.66
N GLY A 14 -4.05 2.18 -7.70
CA GLY A 14 -3.96 0.89 -7.01
C GLY A 14 -2.73 0.78 -6.12
N LYS A 15 -2.73 -0.21 -5.22
CA LYS A 15 -1.62 -0.50 -4.30
C LYS A 15 -0.33 -0.90 -5.06
N PRO A 16 0.85 -0.83 -4.42
CA PRO A 16 2.04 -1.47 -4.94
C PRO A 16 1.78 -2.97 -5.19
N GLY A 17 2.17 -3.47 -6.36
CA GLY A 17 2.06 -4.89 -6.69
C GLY A 17 0.73 -5.31 -7.29
N ALA A 18 -0.25 -4.40 -7.36
CA ALA A 18 -1.59 -4.63 -7.91
C ALA A 18 -1.61 -4.94 -9.42
N GLY A 19 -0.47 -4.84 -10.12
CA GLY A 19 -0.38 -5.21 -11.53
C GLY A 19 -0.74 -4.10 -12.53
N LYS A 20 -0.79 -2.83 -12.12
CA LYS A 20 -1.08 -1.67 -13.01
C LYS A 20 -0.26 -1.66 -14.32
N THR A 21 1.06 -1.78 -14.23
CA THR A 21 1.94 -1.87 -15.41
C THR A 21 1.63 -3.10 -16.26
N THR A 22 1.37 -4.25 -15.63
CA THR A 22 1.00 -5.49 -16.32
C THR A 22 -0.33 -5.33 -17.05
N PHE A 23 -1.29 -4.64 -16.45
CA PHE A 23 -2.58 -4.32 -17.04
C PHE A 23 -2.45 -3.42 -18.27
N LEU A 24 -1.69 -2.31 -18.20
CA LEU A 24 -1.41 -1.47 -19.38
C LEU A 24 -0.71 -2.25 -20.50
N LYS A 25 0.28 -3.09 -20.16
CA LYS A 25 0.95 -3.95 -21.16
C LYS A 25 0.00 -4.96 -21.77
N HIS A 26 -0.88 -5.56 -20.97
CA HIS A 26 -1.92 -6.46 -21.46
C HIS A 26 -2.86 -5.74 -22.43
N LEU A 27 -3.32 -4.53 -22.12
CA LEU A 27 -4.13 -3.71 -23.04
C LEU A 27 -3.41 -3.42 -24.35
N ALA A 28 -2.12 -3.08 -24.31
CA ALA A 28 -1.33 -2.88 -25.52
C ALA A 28 -1.28 -4.15 -26.38
N ILE A 29 -1.08 -5.32 -25.76
CA ILE A 29 -1.06 -6.61 -26.46
C ILE A 29 -2.45 -6.93 -27.04
N GLN A 30 -3.53 -6.77 -26.26
CA GLN A 30 -4.90 -6.99 -26.75
C GLN A 30 -5.24 -6.05 -27.92
N CYS A 31 -4.72 -4.83 -27.92
CA CYS A 31 -4.86 -3.89 -29.02
C CYS A 31 -4.11 -4.33 -30.27
N ILE A 32 -2.86 -4.78 -30.13
CA ILE A 32 -2.07 -5.34 -31.23
C ILE A 32 -2.72 -6.61 -31.80
N ASP A 33 -3.29 -7.46 -30.95
CA ASP A 33 -3.97 -8.70 -31.32
C ASP A 33 -5.40 -8.46 -31.85
N GLY A 34 -5.84 -7.21 -31.93
CA GLY A 34 -7.15 -6.81 -32.44
C GLY A 34 -8.34 -7.16 -31.55
N GLN A 35 -8.11 -7.52 -30.28
CA GLN A 35 -9.14 -7.89 -29.31
C GLN A 35 -9.72 -6.70 -28.55
N PHE A 36 -8.97 -5.59 -28.46
CA PHE A 36 -9.37 -4.39 -27.74
C PHE A 36 -8.95 -3.13 -28.49
N GLU A 37 -9.89 -2.24 -28.84
CA GLU A 37 -9.58 -1.01 -29.60
C GLU A 37 -8.71 -1.29 -30.86
N PRO A 38 -9.11 -2.23 -31.74
CA PRO A 38 -8.28 -2.75 -32.83
C PRO A 38 -7.84 -1.69 -33.85
N ASP A 39 -8.59 -0.59 -33.97
CA ASP A 39 -8.33 0.49 -34.93
C ASP A 39 -7.38 1.57 -34.39
N ARG A 40 -6.81 1.37 -33.19
CA ARG A 40 -5.93 2.33 -32.54
C ARG A 40 -4.48 1.83 -32.48
N LEU A 41 -3.56 2.78 -32.47
CA LEU A 41 -2.15 2.55 -32.22
C LEU A 41 -1.85 2.65 -30.71
N PRO A 42 -1.41 1.57 -30.04
CA PRO A 42 -1.04 1.64 -28.64
C PRO A 42 0.33 2.31 -28.47
N LEU A 43 0.37 3.37 -27.66
CA LEU A 43 1.56 4.14 -27.31
C LEU A 43 1.83 3.98 -25.83
N PHE A 44 2.75 3.07 -25.47
CA PHE A 44 3.15 2.85 -24.08
C PHE A 44 4.27 3.82 -23.68
N ILE A 45 4.00 4.63 -22.66
CA ILE A 45 4.89 5.68 -22.16
C ILE A 45 5.12 5.45 -20.68
N ASN A 46 6.34 5.11 -20.29
CA ASN A 46 6.73 5.23 -18.89
C ASN A 46 6.93 6.73 -18.56
N LEU A 47 6.12 7.24 -17.63
CA LEU A 47 6.03 8.67 -17.30
C LEU A 47 7.28 9.20 -16.61
N LYS A 48 7.98 8.36 -15.85
CA LYS A 48 9.26 8.77 -15.29
C LYS A 48 10.33 9.00 -16.36
N GLN A 49 10.43 8.11 -17.34
CA GLN A 49 11.36 8.32 -18.45
C GLN A 49 11.05 9.57 -19.25
N PHE A 50 9.76 9.91 -19.32
CA PHE A 50 9.33 11.19 -19.83
C PHE A 50 9.79 12.34 -18.92
N ALA A 51 9.59 12.25 -17.60
CA ALA A 51 10.07 13.23 -16.62
C ALA A 51 11.58 13.52 -16.71
N GLU A 52 12.39 12.48 -16.89
CA GLU A 52 13.86 12.55 -16.90
C GLU A 52 14.45 12.86 -18.27
N ASN A 53 13.62 13.18 -19.26
CA ASN A 53 14.11 13.39 -20.62
C ASN A 53 15.04 14.63 -20.69
N PRO A 54 16.18 14.55 -21.42
CA PRO A 54 17.07 15.69 -21.59
C PRO A 54 16.34 16.86 -22.24
N ASN A 55 16.51 18.06 -21.68
CA ASN A 55 15.89 19.32 -22.14
C ASN A 55 14.39 19.49 -21.84
N ARG A 56 13.76 18.61 -21.04
CA ARG A 56 12.31 18.68 -20.71
C ARG A 56 11.46 18.89 -21.96
N LEU A 57 11.70 18.06 -22.98
CA LEU A 57 10.89 18.00 -24.19
C LEU A 57 9.44 17.72 -23.82
N GLY A 58 8.51 18.42 -24.48
CA GLY A 58 7.08 18.14 -24.32
C GLY A 58 6.69 16.74 -24.80
N LEU A 59 5.52 16.25 -24.39
CA LEU A 59 5.13 14.84 -24.54
C LEU A 59 5.14 14.33 -25.98
N LEU A 60 4.65 15.12 -26.94
CA LEU A 60 4.67 14.75 -28.37
C LEU A 60 6.08 14.66 -28.93
N SER A 61 6.93 15.62 -28.57
CA SER A 61 8.34 15.62 -28.96
C SER A 61 9.06 14.43 -28.34
N PHE A 62 8.79 14.12 -27.08
CA PHE A 62 9.34 12.93 -26.43
C PHE A 62 8.94 11.65 -27.16
N LEU A 63 7.66 11.50 -27.52
CA LEU A 63 7.18 10.35 -28.29
C LEU A 63 7.86 10.23 -29.66
N SER A 64 7.97 11.33 -30.40
CA SER A 64 8.66 11.34 -31.70
C SER A 64 10.14 10.97 -31.57
N HIS A 65 10.81 11.34 -30.47
CA HIS A 65 12.20 10.96 -30.21
C HIS A 65 12.36 9.51 -29.69
N ARG A 66 11.38 8.99 -28.91
CA ARG A 66 11.48 7.72 -28.19
C ARG A 66 11.21 6.49 -29.05
N HIS A 67 10.27 6.54 -29.99
CA HIS A 67 9.97 5.41 -30.88
C HIS A 67 11.14 4.98 -31.79
N LEU A 68 12.24 5.74 -31.76
CA LEU A 68 13.33 5.63 -32.71
C LEU A 68 14.66 5.19 -32.09
N LYS A 69 14.80 5.23 -30.75
CA LYS A 69 16.01 4.75 -30.06
C LYS A 69 16.16 3.21 -30.03
N SER A 70 15.11 2.45 -30.39
CA SER A 70 15.23 0.99 -30.57
C SER A 70 15.96 0.61 -31.87
N ARG A 71 16.21 1.57 -32.78
CA ARG A 71 16.94 1.36 -34.03
C ARG A 71 18.27 2.14 -34.01
N ILE A 72 19.29 1.57 -33.35
CA ILE A 72 20.77 1.66 -33.48
C ILE A 72 21.49 2.94 -34.05
N THR A 73 20.86 3.93 -34.68
CA THR A 73 21.51 5.13 -35.25
C THR A 73 20.87 6.46 -34.80
N ALA A 74 21.67 7.51 -34.64
CA ALA A 74 21.18 8.87 -34.42
C ALA A 74 20.48 9.36 -35.70
N LEU A 75 19.23 9.83 -35.58
CA LEU A 75 18.46 10.34 -36.71
C LEU A 75 18.75 11.83 -36.96
N SER A 76 18.49 12.25 -38.19
CA SER A 76 18.49 13.65 -38.59
C SER A 76 17.26 14.40 -38.06
N GLU A 77 17.36 15.73 -37.90
CA GLU A 77 16.25 16.59 -37.46
C GLU A 77 15.01 16.45 -38.36
N THR A 78 15.22 16.28 -39.66
CA THR A 78 14.14 16.12 -40.66
C THR A 78 13.34 14.82 -40.46
N GLU A 79 13.98 13.74 -40.00
CA GLU A 79 13.29 12.49 -39.68
C GLU A 79 12.45 12.61 -38.40
N ILE A 80 12.94 13.36 -37.41
CA ILE A 80 12.20 13.63 -36.17
C ILE A 80 10.95 14.46 -36.48
N GLU A 81 11.06 15.51 -37.29
CA GLU A 81 9.94 16.33 -37.73
C GLU A 81 8.89 15.53 -38.50
N LYS A 82 9.33 14.66 -39.42
CA LYS A 82 8.43 13.79 -40.18
C LYS A 82 7.64 12.84 -39.27
N HIS A 83 8.31 12.22 -38.29
CA HIS A 83 7.62 11.34 -37.34
C HIS A 83 6.67 12.10 -36.43
N LEU A 84 7.05 13.31 -35.99
CA LEU A 84 6.15 14.16 -35.22
C LEU A 84 4.89 14.50 -36.02
N LEU A 85 5.02 14.80 -37.32
CA LEU A 85 3.87 15.05 -38.19
C LEU A 85 2.96 13.81 -38.33
N GLN A 86 3.55 12.63 -38.52
CA GLN A 86 2.79 11.37 -38.59
C GLN A 86 2.08 11.05 -37.28
N LEU A 87 2.76 11.25 -36.14
CA LEU A 87 2.16 11.08 -34.82
C LEU A 87 0.97 12.03 -34.63
N LYS A 88 1.13 13.31 -35.01
CA LYS A 88 0.03 14.29 -34.99
C LYS A 88 -1.13 13.87 -35.88
N GLN A 89 -0.89 13.27 -37.05
CA GLN A 89 -1.96 12.76 -37.92
C GLN A 89 -2.74 11.61 -37.26
N VAL A 90 -2.05 10.67 -36.58
CA VAL A 90 -2.69 9.57 -35.84
C VAL A 90 -3.53 10.12 -34.69
N LEU A 91 -2.96 11.04 -33.90
CA LEU A 91 -3.64 11.67 -32.77
C LEU A 91 -4.83 12.53 -33.22
N SER A 92 -4.70 13.30 -34.30
CA SER A 92 -5.79 14.13 -34.84
C SER A 92 -6.94 13.28 -35.38
N ALA A 93 -6.66 12.04 -35.80
CA ALA A 93 -7.67 11.09 -36.25
C ALA A 93 -8.34 10.32 -35.10
N GLY A 94 -7.97 10.56 -33.83
CA GLY A 94 -8.48 9.81 -32.67
C GLY A 94 -8.02 8.35 -32.60
N ARG A 95 -7.00 7.98 -33.38
CA ARG A 95 -6.55 6.58 -33.57
C ARG A 95 -5.37 6.20 -32.68
N ALA A 96 -5.21 6.83 -31.52
CA ALA A 96 -4.20 6.44 -30.53
C ALA A 96 -4.83 5.92 -29.23
N LEU A 97 -4.15 4.95 -28.63
CA LEU A 97 -4.35 4.47 -27.28
C LEU A 97 -3.08 4.80 -26.47
N LEU A 98 -3.11 5.89 -25.71
CA LEU A 98 -1.99 6.36 -24.90
C LEU A 98 -2.02 5.71 -23.52
N LEU A 99 -0.97 4.94 -23.21
CA LEU A 99 -0.82 4.18 -21.98
C LEU A 99 0.33 4.79 -21.16
N LEU A 100 -0.02 5.64 -20.21
CA LEU A 100 0.89 6.47 -19.40
C LEU A 100 1.18 5.77 -18.06
N ASP A 101 2.31 5.09 -17.95
CA ASP A 101 2.63 4.23 -16.79
C ASP A 101 3.50 4.93 -15.74
N GLY A 102 3.07 4.87 -14.48
CA GLY A 102 3.89 5.14 -13.29
C GLY A 102 4.03 6.62 -12.95
N LEU A 103 2.92 7.36 -12.78
CA LEU A 103 2.99 8.76 -12.35
C LEU A 103 3.61 8.91 -10.95
N ASP A 104 3.36 7.97 -10.05
CA ASP A 104 3.92 7.95 -8.68
C ASP A 104 5.45 7.77 -8.65
N GLU A 105 6.04 7.42 -9.78
CA GLU A 105 7.48 7.25 -9.96
C GLU A 105 8.20 8.55 -10.38
N VAL A 106 7.42 9.59 -10.73
CA VAL A 106 7.92 10.91 -11.11
C VAL A 106 8.35 11.69 -9.87
N THR A 107 9.48 12.39 -9.94
CA THR A 107 9.98 13.22 -8.83
C THR A 107 9.08 14.43 -8.59
N GLN A 108 9.04 14.91 -7.35
CA GLN A 108 8.14 15.99 -6.95
C GLN A 108 8.38 17.29 -7.73
N ASP A 109 9.62 17.57 -8.13
CA ASP A 109 10.02 18.76 -8.92
C ASP A 109 9.62 18.68 -10.41
N ALA A 110 9.36 17.48 -10.93
CA ALA A 110 8.95 17.24 -12.31
C ALA A 110 7.45 16.94 -12.44
N HIS A 111 6.79 16.62 -11.33
CA HIS A 111 5.40 16.16 -11.28
C HIS A 111 4.42 17.13 -11.97
N ASP A 112 4.44 18.42 -11.59
CA ASP A 112 3.55 19.44 -12.15
C ASP A 112 3.79 19.70 -13.65
N TRP A 113 5.04 19.55 -14.08
CA TRP A 113 5.40 19.68 -15.49
C TRP A 113 4.85 18.50 -16.31
N VAL A 114 5.04 17.27 -15.83
CA VAL A 114 4.51 16.06 -16.50
C VAL A 114 3.00 16.13 -16.62
N LEU A 115 2.29 16.48 -15.54
CA LEU A 115 0.83 16.61 -15.55
C LEU A 115 0.35 17.69 -16.54
N ARG A 116 1.06 18.81 -16.63
CA ARG A 116 0.76 19.88 -17.59
C ARG A 116 0.89 19.40 -19.03
N GLU A 117 1.95 18.67 -19.36
CA GLU A 117 2.17 18.15 -20.71
C GLU A 117 1.11 17.10 -21.10
N ILE A 118 0.75 16.21 -20.17
CA ILE A 118 -0.34 15.25 -20.38
C ILE A 118 -1.65 15.99 -20.61
N ARG A 119 -1.93 17.03 -19.82
CA ARG A 119 -3.14 17.86 -19.97
C ARG A 119 -3.22 18.47 -21.36
N ILE A 120 -2.16 19.17 -21.79
CA ILE A 120 -2.06 19.79 -23.12
C ILE A 120 -2.38 18.79 -24.23
N VAL A 121 -1.72 17.64 -24.24
CA VAL A 121 -1.94 16.62 -25.28
C VAL A 121 -3.35 16.03 -25.21
N SER A 122 -3.87 15.79 -24.00
CA SER A 122 -5.20 15.22 -23.81
C SER A 122 -6.34 16.18 -24.17
N GLU A 123 -6.11 17.48 -24.07
CA GLU A 123 -7.06 18.53 -24.46
C GLU A 123 -7.01 18.78 -25.97
N GLU A 124 -5.80 18.89 -26.54
CA GLU A 124 -5.60 19.09 -27.98
C GLU A 124 -6.14 17.89 -28.78
N PHE A 125 -5.88 16.66 -28.33
CA PHE A 125 -6.25 15.42 -29.03
C PHE A 125 -7.26 14.58 -28.26
N HIS A 126 -8.38 15.20 -27.87
CA HIS A 126 -9.41 14.65 -26.98
C HIS A 126 -10.13 13.38 -27.47
N ASP A 127 -10.10 13.06 -28.77
CA ASP A 127 -10.76 11.86 -29.31
C ASP A 127 -10.00 10.54 -29.06
N ASN A 128 -8.73 10.63 -28.65
CA ASN A 128 -7.91 9.47 -28.33
C ASN A 128 -8.26 8.88 -26.97
N HIS A 129 -7.78 7.65 -26.75
CA HIS A 129 -7.94 6.96 -25.49
C HIS A 129 -6.70 7.18 -24.64
N PHE A 130 -6.88 7.63 -23.40
CA PHE A 130 -5.82 7.87 -22.43
C PHE A 130 -6.05 7.01 -21.20
N LEU A 131 -5.07 6.21 -20.83
CA LEU A 131 -5.00 5.57 -19.52
C LEU A 131 -3.72 5.97 -18.85
N MET A 132 -3.82 6.42 -17.61
CA MET A 132 -2.68 6.74 -16.76
C MET A 132 -2.69 5.87 -15.52
N THR A 133 -1.53 5.44 -15.01
CA THR A 133 -1.45 4.69 -13.75
C THR A 133 -0.77 5.51 -12.66
N CYS A 134 -1.26 5.39 -11.43
CA CYS A 134 -0.66 5.98 -10.24
C CYS A 134 -0.94 5.12 -9.00
N ARG A 135 -0.26 5.37 -7.88
CA ARG A 135 -0.60 4.77 -6.58
C ARG A 135 -1.62 5.61 -5.85
N VAL A 136 -2.51 4.93 -5.13
CA VAL A 136 -3.51 5.59 -4.25
C VAL A 136 -2.82 6.50 -3.23
N ALA A 137 -1.74 6.05 -2.58
CA ALA A 137 -1.06 6.80 -1.53
C ALA A 137 -0.22 8.00 -2.03
N ALA A 138 0.07 8.05 -3.34
CA ALA A 138 0.83 9.15 -3.96
C ALA A 138 -0.09 10.09 -4.76
N TRP A 139 -1.40 9.80 -4.79
CA TRP A 139 -2.38 10.58 -5.52
C TRP A 139 -3.01 11.62 -4.59
N GLU A 140 -2.60 12.88 -4.74
CA GLU A 140 -3.09 14.01 -3.93
C GLU A 140 -3.89 15.05 -4.74
N TYR A 141 -4.10 14.79 -6.04
CA TYR A 141 -4.66 15.78 -6.98
C TYR A 141 -5.91 15.25 -7.66
N THR A 142 -6.92 16.10 -7.85
CA THR A 142 -7.99 15.82 -8.81
C THR A 142 -7.51 16.26 -10.20
N PHE A 143 -7.35 15.31 -11.11
CA PHE A 143 -7.04 15.63 -12.50
C PHE A 143 -8.34 15.77 -13.29
N GLU A 144 -8.83 17.01 -13.40
CA GLU A 144 -10.05 17.33 -14.12
C GLU A 144 -10.06 16.68 -15.51
N GLN A 145 -11.22 16.12 -15.92
CA GLN A 145 -11.47 15.39 -17.17
C GLN A 145 -11.01 13.92 -17.24
N PHE A 146 -10.35 13.38 -16.21
CA PHE A 146 -10.08 11.95 -16.14
C PHE A 146 -10.98 11.29 -15.11
N THR A 147 -11.51 10.12 -15.45
CA THR A 147 -12.24 9.28 -14.51
C THR A 147 -11.23 8.49 -13.68
N GLU A 148 -11.32 8.60 -12.36
CA GLU A 148 -10.49 7.83 -11.44
C GLU A 148 -11.13 6.47 -11.18
N VAL A 149 -10.35 5.41 -11.35
CA VAL A 149 -10.74 4.03 -11.03
C VAL A 149 -9.63 3.37 -10.25
N GLU A 150 -9.95 2.52 -9.29
CA GLU A 150 -8.95 1.74 -8.55
C GLU A 150 -8.95 0.29 -9.05
N ILE A 151 -7.76 -0.28 -9.27
CA ILE A 151 -7.63 -1.73 -9.48
C ILE A 151 -7.98 -2.42 -8.17
N ALA A 152 -9.05 -3.19 -8.20
CA ALA A 152 -9.43 -4.07 -7.11
C ALA A 152 -8.35 -5.13 -6.84
N ASP A 153 -8.23 -5.50 -5.57
CA ASP A 153 -7.46 -6.66 -5.14
C ASP A 153 -7.99 -7.94 -5.81
N PHE A 154 -7.15 -8.98 -5.99
CA PHE A 154 -7.63 -10.27 -6.48
C PHE A 154 -8.68 -10.87 -5.55
N ASP A 155 -9.78 -11.31 -6.14
CA ASP A 155 -10.76 -12.15 -5.45
C ASP A 155 -10.26 -13.60 -5.28
N ALA A 156 -11.01 -14.42 -4.55
CA ALA A 156 -10.63 -15.81 -4.28
C ALA A 156 -10.50 -16.65 -5.55
N ASP A 157 -11.37 -16.44 -6.54
CA ASP A 157 -11.37 -17.18 -7.80
C ASP A 157 -10.15 -16.81 -8.67
N GLN A 158 -9.76 -15.54 -8.66
CA GLN A 158 -8.56 -15.05 -9.33
C GLN A 158 -7.28 -15.58 -8.68
N VAL A 159 -7.23 -15.66 -7.34
CA VAL A 159 -6.12 -16.30 -6.61
C VAL A 159 -6.04 -17.79 -6.96
N GLU A 160 -7.17 -18.49 -6.99
CA GLU A 160 -7.25 -19.90 -7.39
C GLU A 160 -6.79 -20.11 -8.83
N ALA A 161 -7.33 -19.32 -9.78
CA ALA A 161 -6.96 -19.38 -11.18
C ALA A 161 -5.46 -19.11 -11.40
N PHE A 162 -4.89 -18.14 -10.66
CA PHE A 162 -3.46 -17.86 -10.69
C PHE A 162 -2.65 -19.06 -10.20
N ALA A 163 -3.01 -19.64 -9.05
CA ALA A 163 -2.32 -20.81 -8.50
C ALA A 163 -2.38 -22.01 -9.46
N HIS A 164 -3.55 -22.29 -10.04
CA HIS A 164 -3.70 -23.35 -11.04
C HIS A 164 -2.80 -23.15 -12.25
N ARG A 165 -2.74 -21.93 -12.80
CA ARG A 165 -1.86 -21.62 -13.93
C ARG A 165 -0.38 -21.70 -13.54
N TRP A 166 -0.01 -21.24 -12.35
CA TRP A 166 1.36 -21.25 -11.86
C TRP A 166 1.92 -22.67 -11.66
N PHE A 167 1.10 -23.57 -11.10
CA PHE A 167 1.49 -24.92 -10.75
C PHE A 167 1.14 -25.98 -11.81
N ALA A 168 0.49 -25.63 -12.92
CA ALA A 168 0.01 -26.56 -13.95
C ALA A 168 1.07 -27.57 -14.45
N ASN A 169 2.33 -27.15 -14.55
CA ASN A 169 3.45 -27.97 -15.06
C ASN A 169 4.53 -28.21 -13.99
N LYS A 170 4.15 -28.18 -12.70
CA LYS A 170 5.08 -28.35 -11.57
C LYS A 170 4.71 -29.60 -10.76
N PRO A 171 5.67 -30.20 -10.02
CA PRO A 171 5.40 -31.39 -9.20
C PRO A 171 4.45 -31.12 -8.02
N ILE A 172 4.22 -29.85 -7.70
CA ILE A 172 3.35 -29.41 -6.60
C ILE A 172 1.95 -29.21 -7.14
N LEU A 173 0.97 -29.86 -6.51
CA LEU A 173 -0.44 -29.70 -6.85
C LEU A 173 -0.95 -28.32 -6.40
N PRO A 174 -1.68 -27.55 -7.23
CA PRO A 174 -2.23 -26.26 -6.84
C PRO A 174 -3.08 -26.34 -5.56
N GLN A 175 -3.80 -27.45 -5.35
CA GLN A 175 -4.67 -27.64 -4.19
C GLN A 175 -3.89 -27.67 -2.87
N THR A 176 -2.65 -28.17 -2.84
CA THR A 176 -1.86 -28.20 -1.60
C THR A 176 -1.46 -26.80 -1.16
N PHE A 177 -1.11 -25.93 -2.13
CA PHE A 177 -0.87 -24.52 -1.89
C PHE A 177 -2.13 -23.82 -1.37
N LEU A 178 -3.26 -23.97 -2.07
CA LEU A 178 -4.53 -23.32 -1.71
C LEU A 178 -5.04 -23.76 -0.33
N GLN A 179 -4.92 -25.04 0.02
CA GLN A 179 -5.26 -25.55 1.35
C GLN A 179 -4.32 -25.04 2.45
N SER A 180 -3.04 -24.83 2.13
CA SER A 180 -2.08 -24.23 3.07
C SER A 180 -2.38 -22.73 3.27
N LEU A 181 -2.77 -22.04 2.21
CA LEU A 181 -3.10 -20.62 2.21
C LEU A 181 -4.39 -20.34 2.98
N SER A 182 -5.46 -21.12 2.75
CA SER A 182 -6.76 -20.92 3.41
C SER A 182 -6.70 -21.08 4.94
N LYS A 183 -5.74 -21.84 5.45
CA LYS A 183 -5.49 -22.01 6.90
C LYS A 183 -4.78 -20.80 7.54
N ARG A 184 -4.34 -19.82 6.75
CA ARG A 184 -3.58 -18.65 7.20
C ARG A 184 -4.25 -17.37 6.72
N PRO A 185 -5.28 -16.86 7.43
CA PRO A 185 -6.05 -15.68 7.01
C PRO A 185 -5.19 -14.46 6.67
N ARG A 186 -4.10 -14.25 7.41
CA ARG A 186 -3.18 -13.13 7.17
C ARG A 186 -2.39 -13.25 5.87
N LEU A 187 -2.05 -14.48 5.44
CA LEU A 187 -1.44 -14.68 4.12
C LEU A 187 -2.47 -14.61 3.00
N VAL A 188 -3.73 -14.97 3.26
CA VAL A 188 -4.83 -14.74 2.30
C VAL A 188 -4.93 -13.24 2.00
N GLU A 189 -4.84 -12.38 3.01
CA GLU A 189 -4.80 -10.91 2.84
C GLU A 189 -3.61 -10.43 2.00
N LEU A 190 -2.48 -11.16 1.98
CA LEU A 190 -1.35 -10.85 1.10
C LEU A 190 -1.57 -11.38 -0.31
N ALA A 191 -2.16 -12.57 -0.45
CA ALA A 191 -2.37 -13.26 -1.73
C ALA A 191 -3.28 -12.50 -2.70
N VAL A 192 -4.09 -11.55 -2.20
CA VAL A 192 -4.91 -10.70 -3.06
C VAL A 192 -4.07 -9.73 -3.92
N THR A 193 -2.79 -9.54 -3.59
CA THR A 193 -1.85 -8.74 -4.41
C THR A 193 -1.05 -9.67 -5.35
N PRO A 194 -1.12 -9.51 -6.68
CA PRO A 194 -0.47 -10.41 -7.64
C PRO A 194 1.02 -10.66 -7.40
N LEU A 195 1.77 -9.63 -7.01
CA LEU A 195 3.18 -9.78 -6.67
C LEU A 195 3.41 -10.67 -5.45
N LEU A 196 2.64 -10.45 -4.38
CA LEU A 196 2.77 -11.22 -3.14
C LEU A 196 2.31 -12.66 -3.34
N LEU A 197 1.26 -12.87 -4.13
CA LEU A 197 0.86 -14.21 -4.56
C LEU A 197 1.98 -14.92 -5.33
N THR A 198 2.66 -14.20 -6.23
CA THR A 198 3.83 -14.74 -6.94
C THR A 198 4.93 -15.17 -5.97
N LEU A 199 5.25 -14.34 -4.97
CA LEU A 199 6.25 -14.67 -3.95
C LEU A 199 5.80 -15.85 -3.08
N LEU A 200 4.53 -15.93 -2.70
CA LEU A 200 3.97 -17.04 -1.93
C LEU A 200 4.09 -18.35 -2.71
N CYS A 201 3.75 -18.33 -4.00
CA CYS A 201 3.92 -19.48 -4.87
C CYS A 201 5.38 -19.88 -5.05
N LEU A 202 6.31 -18.90 -5.14
CA LEU A 202 7.75 -19.15 -5.22
C LEU A 202 8.31 -19.78 -3.94
N ALA A 203 7.95 -19.24 -2.78
CA ALA A 203 8.38 -19.73 -1.47
C ALA A 203 7.85 -21.16 -1.23
N PHE A 204 6.56 -21.38 -1.49
CA PHE A 204 5.94 -22.70 -1.37
C PHE A 204 6.56 -23.74 -2.29
N GLU A 205 7.04 -23.32 -3.47
CA GLU A 205 7.74 -24.23 -4.40
C GLU A 205 9.05 -24.79 -3.84
N VAL A 206 9.71 -24.03 -2.96
CA VAL A 206 11.00 -24.40 -2.39
C VAL A 206 10.82 -25.17 -1.08
N SER A 207 9.97 -24.68 -0.18
CA SER A 207 9.86 -25.21 1.18
C SER A 207 8.69 -26.17 1.39
N SER A 208 7.73 -26.24 0.44
CA SER A 208 6.42 -26.90 0.64
C SER A 208 5.65 -26.39 1.88
N SER A 209 6.02 -25.21 2.39
CA SER A 209 5.37 -24.51 3.49
C SER A 209 5.17 -23.04 3.12
N LEU A 210 4.24 -22.37 3.80
CA LEU A 210 4.07 -20.93 3.64
C LEU A 210 4.79 -20.17 4.76
N PRO A 211 5.39 -19.02 4.45
CA PRO A 211 6.00 -18.11 5.43
C PRO A 211 5.02 -17.73 6.55
N SER A 212 5.51 -17.43 7.75
CA SER A 212 4.68 -17.08 8.90
C SER A 212 4.40 -15.58 9.01
N SER A 213 5.23 -14.74 8.37
CA SER A 213 5.08 -13.28 8.32
C SER A 213 5.33 -12.73 6.92
N ARG A 214 5.08 -11.43 6.74
CA ARG A 214 5.35 -10.74 5.48
C ARG A 214 6.85 -10.52 5.27
N SER A 215 7.62 -10.25 6.33
CA SER A 215 9.08 -10.17 6.25
C SER A 215 9.72 -11.50 5.82
N GLU A 216 9.24 -12.63 6.35
CA GLU A 216 9.69 -13.97 5.96
C GLU A 216 9.34 -14.28 4.50
N LEU A 217 8.15 -13.87 4.05
CA LEU A 217 7.76 -14.01 2.64
C LEU A 217 8.74 -13.30 1.70
N TYR A 218 9.12 -12.06 2.01
CA TYR A 218 10.11 -11.36 1.20
C TYR A 218 11.48 -12.02 1.29
N GLN A 219 11.90 -12.42 2.49
CA GLN A 219 13.18 -13.10 2.66
C GLN A 219 13.23 -14.38 1.83
N GLU A 220 12.30 -15.32 2.02
CA GLU A 220 12.26 -16.59 1.29
C GLU A 220 12.10 -16.39 -0.22
N GLY A 221 11.22 -15.47 -0.64
CA GLY A 221 10.98 -15.16 -2.04
C GLY A 221 12.20 -14.57 -2.73
N ILE A 222 12.88 -13.61 -2.11
CA ILE A 222 14.10 -12.98 -2.62
C ILE A 222 15.26 -13.97 -2.62
N GLU A 223 15.47 -14.71 -1.53
CA GLU A 223 16.49 -15.77 -1.48
C GLU A 223 16.27 -16.78 -2.61
N THR A 224 15.01 -17.14 -2.89
CA THR A 224 14.66 -18.03 -4.00
C THR A 224 15.00 -17.43 -5.36
N LEU A 225 14.69 -16.15 -5.58
CA LEU A 225 15.05 -15.42 -6.82
C LEU A 225 16.57 -15.33 -7.01
N LEU A 226 17.31 -15.12 -5.92
CA LEU A 226 18.77 -15.07 -5.95
C LEU A 226 19.39 -16.47 -6.19
N LYS A 227 18.85 -17.53 -5.58
CA LYS A 227 19.35 -18.93 -5.70
C LYS A 227 18.98 -19.62 -7.02
N LYS A 228 17.70 -19.61 -7.42
CA LYS A 228 17.21 -20.37 -8.61
C LYS A 228 17.89 -19.93 -9.90
N TRP A 229 18.32 -18.67 -9.97
CA TRP A 229 18.91 -18.11 -11.17
C TRP A 229 20.43 -18.31 -11.28
N ASP A 230 21.14 -18.55 -10.17
CA ASP A 230 22.55 -18.97 -10.21
C ASP A 230 22.73 -20.32 -10.93
N SER A 231 21.70 -21.18 -10.91
CA SER A 231 21.74 -22.52 -11.51
C SER A 231 21.25 -22.59 -12.97
N SER A 232 20.49 -21.61 -13.46
CA SER A 232 19.70 -21.74 -14.70
C SER A 232 20.36 -21.18 -15.97
N ARG A 233 21.52 -20.51 -15.89
CA ARG A 233 22.26 -20.01 -17.07
C ARG A 233 23.77 -20.20 -16.95
N GLY A 234 24.28 -21.22 -17.65
CA GLY A 234 25.71 -21.48 -17.88
C GLY A 234 26.39 -20.46 -18.80
N ILE A 235 26.17 -19.16 -18.58
CA ILE A 235 26.85 -18.10 -19.32
C ILE A 235 28.25 -17.90 -18.68
N HIS A 236 29.27 -18.23 -19.46
CA HIS A 236 30.69 -18.32 -19.11
C HIS A 236 31.43 -16.97 -19.19
N ARG A 237 30.88 -15.86 -18.67
CA ARG A 237 31.59 -14.55 -18.71
C ARG A 237 31.70 -13.76 -17.40
N ASP A 238 30.90 -14.05 -16.37
CA ASP A 238 30.82 -13.15 -15.21
C ASP A 238 31.29 -13.83 -13.90
N GLN A 239 32.60 -13.77 -13.62
CA GLN A 239 33.18 -14.48 -12.46
C GLN A 239 32.99 -13.75 -11.12
N VAL A 240 32.97 -12.41 -11.09
CA VAL A 240 32.98 -11.64 -9.83
C VAL A 240 31.64 -11.72 -9.11
N TYR A 241 30.53 -11.48 -9.80
CA TYR A 241 29.19 -11.56 -9.19
C TYR A 241 28.82 -12.98 -8.74
N LYS A 242 29.20 -14.00 -9.53
CA LYS A 242 28.99 -15.42 -9.17
C LYS A 242 29.78 -15.86 -7.93
N LYS A 243 30.90 -15.18 -7.61
CA LYS A 243 31.67 -15.44 -6.39
C LYS A 243 31.06 -14.80 -5.15
N LEU A 244 30.16 -13.82 -5.29
CA LEU A 244 29.47 -13.26 -4.14
C LEU A 244 28.56 -14.31 -3.51
N SER A 245 28.73 -14.52 -2.21
CA SER A 245 27.77 -15.32 -1.45
C SER A 245 26.39 -14.66 -1.49
N LEU A 246 25.34 -15.45 -1.30
CA LEU A 246 23.95 -14.95 -1.23
C LEU A 246 23.82 -13.74 -0.30
N ARG A 247 24.38 -13.83 0.90
CA ARG A 247 24.41 -12.73 1.87
C ARG A 247 25.04 -11.46 1.30
N ARG A 248 26.15 -11.57 0.58
CA ARG A 248 26.82 -10.40 -0.03
C ARG A 248 26.00 -9.79 -1.16
N LYS A 249 25.29 -10.61 -1.96
CA LYS A 249 24.35 -10.10 -2.97
C LYS A 249 23.23 -9.30 -2.32
N GLU A 250 22.65 -9.82 -1.25
CA GLU A 250 21.60 -9.12 -0.51
C GLU A 250 22.11 -7.85 0.16
N ASP A 251 23.30 -7.87 0.79
CA ASP A 251 23.91 -6.69 1.41
C ASP A 251 24.18 -5.58 0.38
N LEU A 252 24.65 -5.94 -0.81
CA LEU A 252 24.81 -5.00 -1.91
C LEU A 252 23.47 -4.35 -2.30
N LEU A 253 22.42 -5.16 -2.49
CA LEU A 253 21.09 -4.66 -2.82
C LEU A 253 20.49 -3.82 -1.69
N SER A 254 20.72 -4.18 -0.43
CA SER A 254 20.34 -3.44 0.76
C SER A 254 21.01 -2.06 0.84
N GLN A 255 22.30 -1.98 0.56
CA GLN A 255 23.00 -0.70 0.51
C GLN A 255 22.46 0.21 -0.60
N ILE A 256 22.31 -0.33 -1.82
CA ILE A 256 21.72 0.40 -2.96
C ILE A 256 20.32 0.91 -2.60
N ALA A 257 19.50 0.04 -2.01
CA ALA A 257 18.14 0.34 -1.60
C ALA A 257 18.11 1.50 -0.61
N LEU A 258 18.86 1.42 0.50
CA LEU A 258 18.87 2.47 1.52
C LEU A 258 19.33 3.82 0.95
N THR A 259 20.45 3.85 0.23
CA THR A 259 21.00 5.10 -0.32
C THR A 259 20.01 5.78 -1.27
N THR A 260 19.43 5.03 -2.20
CA THR A 260 18.50 5.58 -3.20
C THR A 260 17.15 5.94 -2.58
N PHE A 261 16.64 5.16 -1.62
CA PHE A 261 15.37 5.41 -0.96
C PHE A 261 15.40 6.68 -0.10
N GLN A 262 16.48 6.90 0.64
CA GLN A 262 16.67 8.11 1.45
C GLN A 262 16.59 9.37 0.60
N GLN A 263 17.17 9.33 -0.60
CA GLN A 263 17.17 10.42 -1.58
C GLN A 263 15.85 10.56 -2.36
N ALA A 264 14.82 9.77 -2.03
CA ALA A 264 13.56 9.69 -2.78
C ALA A 264 13.75 9.26 -4.25
N GLN A 265 14.85 8.57 -4.55
CA GLN A 265 15.18 8.11 -5.90
C GLN A 265 14.74 6.65 -6.09
N TYR A 266 13.57 6.45 -6.69
CA TYR A 266 13.13 5.09 -7.06
C TYR A 266 13.82 4.56 -8.32
N PHE A 267 14.46 5.44 -9.07
CA PHE A 267 15.27 5.07 -10.23
C PHE A 267 16.55 5.86 -10.18
N PHE A 268 17.60 5.23 -10.67
CA PHE A 268 18.97 5.62 -10.45
C PHE A 268 19.73 5.49 -11.77
N ARG A 269 20.60 6.45 -12.06
CA ARG A 269 21.43 6.40 -13.27
C ARG A 269 22.43 5.26 -13.13
N GLN A 270 22.77 4.65 -14.26
CA GLN A 270 23.77 3.57 -14.31
C GLN A 270 25.07 3.96 -13.60
N HIS A 271 25.55 5.18 -13.84
CA HIS A 271 26.79 5.67 -13.23
C HIS A 271 26.73 5.73 -11.70
N ASP A 272 25.61 6.23 -11.14
CA ASP A 272 25.43 6.32 -9.68
C ASP A 272 25.38 4.92 -9.07
N LEU A 273 24.76 3.97 -9.77
CA LEU A 273 24.67 2.59 -9.34
C LEU A 273 26.00 1.85 -9.43
N GLU A 274 26.75 2.01 -10.52
CA GLU A 274 28.11 1.49 -10.68
C GLU A 274 29.04 2.06 -9.61
N TYR A 275 28.87 3.33 -9.23
CA TYR A 275 29.61 3.94 -8.13
C TYR A 275 29.32 3.24 -6.79
N LEU A 276 28.04 2.98 -6.47
CA LEU A 276 27.65 2.24 -5.26
C LEU A 276 28.19 0.81 -5.27
N ILE A 277 28.09 0.10 -6.40
CA ILE A 277 28.61 -1.26 -6.56
C ILE A 277 30.13 -1.27 -6.42
N THR A 278 30.84 -0.30 -7.03
CA THR A 278 32.30 -0.15 -6.93
C THR A 278 32.71 0.01 -5.47
N HIS A 279 32.05 0.91 -4.74
CA HIS A 279 32.34 1.13 -3.33
C HIS A 279 32.07 -0.11 -2.47
N TYR A 280 31.03 -0.88 -2.79
CA TYR A 280 30.75 -2.14 -2.10
C TYR A 280 31.83 -3.20 -2.37
N ILE A 281 32.16 -3.44 -3.64
CA ILE A 281 33.12 -4.48 -4.05
C ILE A 281 34.52 -4.17 -3.54
N ARG A 282 34.92 -2.90 -3.48
CA ARG A 282 36.21 -2.47 -2.93
C ARG A 282 36.45 -2.93 -1.48
N ASN A 283 35.39 -3.16 -0.72
CA ASN A 283 35.48 -3.62 0.67
C ASN A 283 35.52 -5.16 0.81
N LEU A 284 35.57 -5.91 -0.30
CA LEU A 284 35.68 -7.37 -0.26
C LEU A 284 37.14 -7.82 -0.02
N PRO A 285 37.39 -8.93 0.69
CA PRO A 285 38.74 -9.36 1.07
C PRO A 285 39.71 -9.60 -0.10
N GLU A 286 39.19 -9.95 -1.28
CA GLU A 286 39.97 -10.24 -2.49
C GLU A 286 39.82 -9.15 -3.57
N ALA A 287 39.33 -7.96 -3.18
CA ALA A 287 39.10 -6.87 -4.12
C ALA A 287 40.42 -6.30 -4.67
N SER A 288 40.41 -5.91 -5.95
CA SER A 288 41.51 -5.14 -6.54
C SER A 288 41.50 -3.72 -5.98
N ASP A 289 42.68 -3.15 -5.72
CA ASP A 289 42.85 -1.71 -5.44
C ASP A 289 42.84 -0.85 -6.72
N ASP A 290 42.88 -1.50 -7.89
CA ASP A 290 42.86 -0.82 -9.19
C ASP A 290 41.44 -0.33 -9.55
N LEU A 291 41.32 0.99 -9.74
CA LEU A 291 40.06 1.64 -10.07
C LEU A 291 39.50 1.23 -11.43
N GLU A 292 40.34 0.94 -12.43
CA GLU A 292 39.86 0.50 -13.75
C GLU A 292 39.27 -0.90 -13.66
N VAL A 293 39.91 -1.79 -12.91
CA VAL A 293 39.39 -3.15 -12.64
C VAL A 293 38.06 -3.08 -11.88
N LEU A 294 37.99 -2.26 -10.83
CA LEU A 294 36.77 -2.08 -10.04
C LEU A 294 35.59 -1.50 -10.86
N GLN A 295 35.85 -0.62 -11.82
CA GLN A 295 34.82 -0.09 -12.73
C GLN A 295 34.30 -1.15 -13.71
N VAL A 296 35.19 -1.97 -14.26
CA VAL A 296 34.80 -3.09 -15.13
C VAL A 296 33.98 -4.11 -14.34
N ASP A 297 34.41 -4.41 -13.12
CA ASP A 297 33.71 -5.33 -12.23
C ASP A 297 32.34 -4.80 -11.83
N SER A 298 32.21 -3.51 -11.52
CA SER A 298 30.92 -2.93 -11.12
C SER A 298 29.91 -2.90 -12.26
N THR A 299 30.35 -2.57 -13.48
CA THR A 299 29.52 -2.66 -14.70
C THR A 299 29.05 -4.10 -14.94
N THR A 300 29.97 -5.07 -14.77
CA THR A 300 29.68 -6.50 -14.95
C THR A 300 28.70 -7.01 -13.90
N VAL A 301 28.88 -6.60 -12.64
CA VAL A 301 27.97 -6.93 -11.53
C VAL A 301 26.60 -6.34 -11.76
N LEU A 302 26.49 -5.09 -12.21
CA LEU A 302 25.21 -4.46 -12.54
C LEU A 302 24.45 -5.28 -13.59
N HIS A 303 25.07 -5.55 -14.74
CA HIS A 303 24.45 -6.36 -15.79
C HIS A 303 24.10 -7.77 -15.30
N SER A 304 24.89 -8.34 -14.38
CA SER A 304 24.59 -9.64 -13.76
C SER A 304 23.33 -9.56 -12.89
N ILE A 305 23.19 -8.56 -12.01
CA ILE A 305 22.00 -8.36 -11.18
C ILE A 305 20.75 -8.23 -12.06
N GLU A 306 20.84 -7.41 -13.10
CA GLU A 306 19.75 -7.18 -14.05
C GLU A 306 19.34 -8.46 -14.77
N ALA A 307 20.30 -9.16 -15.38
CA ALA A 307 20.04 -10.32 -16.21
C ALA A 307 19.59 -11.56 -15.43
N GLN A 308 19.94 -11.64 -14.14
CA GLN A 308 19.77 -12.87 -13.35
C GLN A 308 18.57 -12.83 -12.42
N HIS A 309 18.23 -11.74 -11.75
CA HIS A 309 17.27 -11.85 -10.63
C HIS A 309 15.95 -11.16 -10.88
N GLY A 310 15.89 -10.24 -11.85
CA GLY A 310 14.70 -9.41 -12.08
C GLY A 310 14.32 -8.58 -10.85
N LEU A 311 15.25 -8.37 -9.90
CA LEU A 311 15.08 -7.53 -8.70
C LEU A 311 15.42 -6.08 -9.00
N LEU A 312 16.39 -5.86 -9.88
CA LEU A 312 16.80 -4.56 -10.39
C LEU A 312 16.74 -4.64 -11.92
N VAL A 313 16.15 -3.64 -12.56
CA VAL A 313 15.84 -3.69 -14.00
C VAL A 313 16.19 -2.36 -14.66
N GLU A 314 16.76 -2.42 -15.86
CA GLU A 314 16.89 -1.24 -16.71
C GLU A 314 15.50 -0.83 -17.19
N ARG A 315 15.07 0.38 -16.81
CA ARG A 315 13.77 0.94 -17.19
C ARG A 315 13.91 1.73 -18.48
N ALA A 316 14.98 2.51 -18.58
CA ALA A 316 15.39 3.28 -19.75
C ALA A 316 16.89 3.11 -19.96
N LYS A 317 17.38 3.45 -21.16
CA LYS A 317 18.82 3.43 -21.46
C LYS A 317 19.62 4.14 -20.35
N ARG A 318 20.42 3.37 -19.61
CA ARG A 318 21.25 3.77 -18.45
C ARG A 318 20.48 4.31 -17.24
N CYS A 319 19.23 3.91 -17.06
CA CYS A 319 18.39 4.25 -15.91
C CYS A 319 17.71 2.99 -15.37
N TYR A 320 18.01 2.67 -14.11
CA TYR A 320 17.62 1.44 -13.46
C TYR A 320 16.68 1.71 -12.29
N SER A 321 15.87 0.71 -11.90
CA SER A 321 15.07 0.75 -10.69
C SER A 321 15.03 -0.63 -10.04
N PHE A 322 14.59 -0.72 -8.78
CA PHE A 322 14.05 -2.00 -8.32
C PHE A 322 12.85 -2.38 -9.20
N SER A 323 12.70 -3.66 -9.51
CA SER A 323 11.59 -4.15 -10.35
C SER A 323 10.23 -3.90 -9.70
N HIS A 324 10.23 -3.80 -8.38
CA HIS A 324 9.09 -3.39 -7.59
C HIS A 324 9.51 -2.60 -6.35
N LEU A 325 8.72 -1.59 -5.96
CA LEU A 325 9.00 -0.78 -4.77
C LEU A 325 9.09 -1.63 -3.51
N THR A 326 8.26 -2.65 -3.38
CA THR A 326 8.29 -3.54 -2.22
C THR A 326 9.64 -4.21 -2.00
N PHE A 327 10.38 -4.53 -3.07
CA PHE A 327 11.75 -5.03 -2.92
C PHE A 327 12.67 -3.92 -2.42
N HIS A 328 12.51 -2.69 -2.93
CA HIS A 328 13.21 -1.51 -2.44
C HIS A 328 12.97 -1.31 -0.93
N GLU A 329 11.70 -1.31 -0.49
CA GLU A 329 11.30 -1.14 0.91
C GLU A 329 11.84 -2.25 1.81
N TYR A 330 11.77 -3.51 1.36
CA TYR A 330 12.34 -4.64 2.08
C TYR A 330 13.85 -4.52 2.24
N PHE A 331 14.58 -4.21 1.17
CA PHE A 331 16.02 -4.07 1.22
C PHE A 331 16.47 -2.88 2.08
N VAL A 332 15.69 -1.79 2.11
CA VAL A 332 15.86 -0.66 3.05
C VAL A 332 15.69 -1.13 4.49
N ALA A 333 14.59 -1.83 4.81
CA ALA A 333 14.32 -2.33 6.16
C ALA A 333 15.43 -3.31 6.60
N ARG A 334 15.87 -4.19 5.70
CA ARG A 334 16.97 -5.13 5.93
C ARG A 334 18.29 -4.42 6.22
N GLU A 335 18.63 -3.38 5.45
CA GLU A 335 19.86 -2.60 5.68
C GLU A 335 19.85 -1.93 7.06
N LEU A 336 18.74 -1.28 7.41
CA LEU A 336 18.61 -0.57 8.68
C LEU A 336 18.64 -1.49 9.89
N THR A 337 18.14 -2.74 9.75
CA THR A 337 17.98 -3.67 10.87
C THR A 337 19.13 -4.68 11.01
N LEU A 338 19.72 -5.16 9.91
CA LEU A 338 20.72 -6.23 9.94
C LEU A 338 22.16 -5.74 9.72
N ASN A 339 22.34 -4.61 9.03
CA ASN A 339 23.65 -4.10 8.63
C ASN A 339 24.06 -2.80 9.35
N SER A 340 23.21 -2.29 10.25
CA SER A 340 23.54 -1.10 11.04
C SER A 340 24.62 -1.37 12.09
N ALA A 341 25.66 -0.52 12.11
CA ALA A 341 26.70 -0.54 13.14
C ALA A 341 26.18 -0.11 14.52
N ASN A 342 25.23 0.82 14.56
CA ASN A 342 24.54 1.25 15.79
C ASN A 342 23.03 1.17 15.58
N LEU A 343 22.50 -0.03 15.81
CA LEU A 343 21.08 -0.34 15.58
C LEU A 343 20.14 0.54 16.42
N LYS A 344 20.48 0.78 17.70
CA LYS A 344 19.65 1.58 18.61
C LYS A 344 19.49 3.01 18.11
N GLU A 345 20.58 3.66 17.75
CA GLU A 345 20.57 5.03 17.21
C GLU A 345 19.88 5.08 15.85
N THR A 346 20.12 4.08 15.00
CA THR A 346 19.47 3.99 13.67
C THR A 346 17.95 3.90 13.78
N MET A 347 17.43 3.06 14.69
CA MET A 347 15.99 2.93 14.91
C MET A 347 15.38 4.19 15.54
N ALA A 348 16.09 4.84 16.47
CA ALA A 348 15.64 6.09 17.06
C ALA A 348 15.54 7.21 16.01
N ARG A 349 16.55 7.34 15.15
CA ARG A 349 16.55 8.30 14.03
C ARG A 349 15.45 8.00 13.01
N LEU A 350 15.26 6.72 12.67
CA LEU A 350 14.18 6.30 11.76
C LEU A 350 12.82 6.78 12.29
N ALA A 351 12.53 6.51 13.58
CA ALA A 351 11.30 6.95 14.22
C ALA A 351 11.13 8.47 14.22
N ASP A 352 12.18 9.23 14.56
CA ASP A 352 12.07 10.68 14.67
C ASP A 352 11.91 11.39 13.31
N GLU A 353 12.73 11.01 12.32
CA GLU A 353 12.80 11.72 11.05
C GLU A 353 11.77 11.23 10.01
N GLN A 354 11.37 9.95 10.07
CA GLN A 354 10.65 9.31 8.97
C GLN A 354 9.23 8.85 9.32
N ALA A 355 8.82 8.81 10.60
CA ALA A 355 7.52 8.26 11.01
C ALA A 355 6.29 8.98 10.42
N LEU A 356 6.43 10.27 10.08
CA LEU A 356 5.34 11.06 9.46
C LEU A 356 5.33 10.99 7.94
N GLN A 357 6.36 10.41 7.31
CA GLN A 357 6.47 10.36 5.86
C GLN A 357 5.78 9.09 5.32
N PRO A 358 4.71 9.22 4.51
CA PRO A 358 3.94 8.06 4.03
C PRO A 358 4.77 7.00 3.32
N ARG A 359 5.81 7.41 2.56
CA ARG A 359 6.70 6.50 1.84
C ARG A 359 7.44 5.51 2.74
N TRP A 360 7.69 5.84 4.00
CA TRP A 360 8.43 4.98 4.92
C TRP A 360 7.56 3.97 5.64
N ARG A 361 6.24 4.05 5.51
CA ARG A 361 5.28 3.23 6.26
C ARG A 361 5.60 1.73 6.18
N GLU A 362 5.84 1.21 4.98
CA GLU A 362 6.14 -0.21 4.79
C GLU A 362 7.52 -0.59 5.36
N VAL A 363 8.49 0.31 5.33
CA VAL A 363 9.81 0.10 5.96
C VAL A 363 9.66 -0.06 7.46
N PHE A 364 8.80 0.71 8.12
CA PHE A 364 8.52 0.55 9.56
C PHE A 364 7.90 -0.81 9.88
N LEU A 365 6.90 -1.25 9.10
CA LEU A 365 6.26 -2.56 9.28
C LEU A 365 7.25 -3.70 9.10
N LEU A 366 8.11 -3.62 8.08
CA LEU A 366 9.13 -4.63 7.83
C LEU A 366 10.22 -4.60 8.89
N ALA A 367 10.67 -3.42 9.30
CA ALA A 367 11.67 -3.29 10.36
C ALA A 367 11.15 -3.85 11.68
N SER A 368 9.88 -3.63 12.05
CA SER A 368 9.32 -4.20 13.29
C SER A 368 9.23 -5.73 13.27
N GLU A 369 9.13 -6.35 12.09
CA GLU A 369 9.16 -7.81 11.95
C GLU A 369 10.58 -8.39 11.82
N LEU A 370 11.55 -7.63 11.29
CA LEU A 370 12.94 -8.08 11.13
C LEU A 370 13.77 -7.96 12.41
N LEU A 371 13.39 -7.08 13.33
CA LEU A 371 14.08 -6.87 14.61
C LEU A 371 13.84 -8.04 15.57
N ARG A 372 14.92 -8.54 16.18
CA ARG A 372 14.84 -9.49 17.31
C ARG A 372 14.32 -8.87 18.61
N ASP A 373 14.50 -7.56 18.77
CA ASP A 373 13.89 -6.76 19.83
C ASP A 373 13.23 -5.53 19.19
N ALA A 374 11.94 -5.63 18.91
CA ALA A 374 11.18 -4.55 18.30
C ALA A 374 11.08 -3.31 19.21
N ASN A 375 11.44 -3.42 20.50
CA ASN A 375 11.52 -2.29 21.41
C ASN A 375 12.42 -1.17 20.89
N LEU A 376 13.51 -1.53 20.19
CA LEU A 376 14.46 -0.57 19.62
C LEU A 376 13.80 0.43 18.67
N LEU A 377 12.71 0.03 18.00
CA LEU A 377 11.95 0.87 17.08
C LEU A 377 10.65 1.39 17.70
N LEU A 378 9.90 0.50 18.37
CA LEU A 378 8.55 0.80 18.82
C LEU A 378 8.51 1.81 19.97
N PHE A 379 9.50 1.84 20.87
CA PHE A 379 9.55 2.84 21.93
C PHE A 379 9.89 4.24 21.40
N PRO A 380 10.93 4.41 20.54
CA PRO A 380 11.15 5.70 19.87
C PRO A 380 9.96 6.15 19.02
N LEU A 381 9.29 5.24 18.32
CA LEU A 381 8.09 5.57 17.55
C LEU A 381 6.94 6.01 18.47
N ALA A 382 6.75 5.35 19.61
CA ALA A 382 5.75 5.76 20.60
C ALA A 382 6.07 7.11 21.24
N ALA A 383 7.35 7.39 21.51
CA ALA A 383 7.80 8.69 21.99
C ALA A 383 7.53 9.79 20.96
N LYS A 384 7.78 9.51 19.67
CA LYS A 384 7.43 10.41 18.56
C LYS A 384 5.93 10.67 18.49
N VAL A 385 5.09 9.64 18.63
CA VAL A 385 3.63 9.80 18.65
C VAL A 385 3.21 10.72 19.79
N SER A 386 3.68 10.48 21.03
CA SER A 386 3.34 11.31 22.18
C SER A 386 3.83 12.76 22.04
N SER A 387 5.01 12.99 21.44
CA SER A 387 5.56 14.34 21.32
C SER A 387 4.79 15.25 20.37
N LEU A 388 4.08 14.69 19.37
CA LEU A 388 3.31 15.47 18.39
C LEU A 388 2.27 16.40 19.03
N LEU A 389 1.68 15.98 20.14
CA LEU A 389 0.64 16.74 20.84
C LEU A 389 1.14 17.37 22.14
N ALA A 390 2.41 17.20 22.51
CA ALA A 390 2.91 17.53 23.85
C ALA A 390 2.90 19.03 24.15
N GLU A 391 3.17 19.88 23.16
CA GLU A 391 3.26 21.34 23.34
C GLU A 391 1.89 22.02 23.45
N SER A 392 0.82 21.37 22.98
CA SER A 392 -0.53 21.94 23.01
C SER A 392 -1.28 21.51 24.26
N SER A 393 -1.34 22.41 25.25
CA SER A 393 -2.12 22.21 26.49
C SER A 393 -3.60 21.87 26.21
N ARG A 394 -4.17 22.44 25.15
CA ARG A 394 -5.55 22.18 24.73
C ARG A 394 -5.74 20.78 24.16
N LEU A 395 -4.82 20.31 23.32
CA LEU A 395 -4.88 18.94 22.78
C LEU A 395 -4.55 17.90 23.86
N GLN A 396 -3.68 18.22 24.81
CA GLN A 396 -3.47 17.39 26.01
C GLN A 396 -4.75 17.29 26.87
N ALA A 397 -5.48 18.40 27.05
CA ALA A 397 -6.77 18.37 27.74
C ALA A 397 -7.82 17.52 26.99
N PHE A 398 -7.79 17.53 25.65
CA PHE A 398 -8.61 16.63 24.83
C PHE A 398 -8.26 15.14 25.07
N LEU A 399 -6.97 14.78 25.05
CA LEU A 399 -6.54 13.40 25.36
C LEU A 399 -6.88 12.98 26.81
N ALA A 400 -6.81 13.91 27.77
CA ALA A 400 -7.20 13.65 29.14
C ALA A 400 -8.72 13.39 29.26
N ASP A 401 -9.55 14.15 28.55
CA ASP A 401 -11.01 13.94 28.47
C ASP A 401 -11.33 12.57 27.85
N VAL A 402 -10.70 12.23 26.72
CA VAL A 402 -10.78 10.89 26.09
C VAL A 402 -10.40 9.80 27.10
N THR A 403 -9.31 9.97 27.85
CA THR A 403 -8.82 9.00 28.83
C THR A 403 -9.76 8.82 30.02
N GLN A 404 -10.24 9.93 30.60
CA GLN A 404 -11.22 9.91 31.69
C GLN A 404 -12.48 9.14 31.28
N GLN A 405 -12.91 9.35 30.04
CA GLN A 405 -14.13 8.78 29.52
C GLN A 405 -14.00 7.30 29.13
N ALA A 406 -12.80 6.87 28.73
CA ALA A 406 -12.52 5.46 28.49
C ALA A 406 -12.61 4.61 29.77
N ASN A 407 -12.52 5.24 30.95
CA ASN A 407 -12.62 4.57 32.26
C ASN A 407 -14.07 4.41 32.77
N GLN A 408 -15.08 4.75 31.98
CA GLN A 408 -16.47 4.56 32.38
C GLN A 408 -16.82 3.05 32.48
N PRO A 409 -17.65 2.62 33.45
CA PRO A 409 -17.87 1.19 33.73
C PRO A 409 -18.40 0.38 32.54
N TYR A 410 -19.22 0.98 31.68
CA TYR A 410 -19.80 0.28 30.52
C TYR A 410 -18.74 -0.10 29.45
N PHE A 411 -17.52 0.42 29.55
CA PHE A 411 -16.37 0.06 28.71
C PHE A 411 -15.47 -1.04 29.30
N GLU A 412 -15.69 -1.51 30.53
CA GLU A 412 -14.79 -2.43 31.25
C GLU A 412 -14.43 -3.71 30.47
N SER A 413 -15.32 -4.19 29.60
CA SER A 413 -15.10 -5.38 28.78
C SER A 413 -14.11 -5.18 27.62
N PHE A 414 -13.68 -3.95 27.30
CA PHE A 414 -12.83 -3.64 26.16
C PHE A 414 -11.42 -3.26 26.63
N LYS A 415 -10.41 -3.41 25.77
CA LYS A 415 -9.09 -2.85 26.07
C LYS A 415 -9.17 -1.31 26.18
N PRO A 416 -8.63 -0.69 27.24
CA PRO A 416 -8.69 0.76 27.42
C PRO A 416 -8.11 1.56 26.24
N SER A 417 -7.04 1.07 25.61
CA SER A 417 -6.43 1.69 24.43
C SER A 417 -7.37 1.72 23.22
N ALA A 418 -8.11 0.64 22.97
CA ALA A 418 -9.10 0.55 21.91
C ALA A 418 -10.27 1.54 22.16
N VAL A 419 -10.71 1.66 23.40
CA VAL A 419 -11.76 2.61 23.79
C VAL A 419 -11.32 4.05 23.60
N ARG A 420 -10.08 4.40 24.01
CA ARG A 420 -9.53 5.74 23.77
C ARG A 420 -9.42 6.06 22.28
N ALA A 421 -8.95 5.12 21.46
CA ALA A 421 -8.92 5.29 20.01
C ALA A 421 -10.33 5.51 19.42
N PHE A 422 -11.32 4.72 19.84
CA PHE A 422 -12.71 4.87 19.41
C PHE A 422 -13.32 6.22 19.80
N LEU A 423 -13.08 6.69 21.02
CA LEU A 423 -13.57 7.98 21.50
C LEU A 423 -12.88 9.14 20.77
N PHE A 424 -11.56 9.05 20.54
CA PHE A 424 -10.81 10.00 19.73
C PHE A 424 -11.41 10.11 18.32
N ASP A 425 -11.68 8.98 17.67
CA ASP A 425 -12.24 8.95 16.32
C ASP A 425 -13.64 9.57 16.23
N ILE A 426 -14.46 9.43 17.27
CA ILE A 426 -15.80 10.00 17.32
C ILE A 426 -15.75 11.52 17.55
N ASP A 427 -14.90 11.98 18.45
CA ASP A 427 -14.84 13.38 18.84
C ASP A 427 -14.13 14.23 17.78
N PHE A 428 -13.20 13.63 17.03
CA PHE A 428 -12.46 14.28 15.94
C PHE A 428 -13.02 14.03 14.53
N ASP A 429 -13.84 12.98 14.35
CA ASP A 429 -14.38 12.51 13.05
C ASP A 429 -13.30 12.23 11.98
N ILE A 430 -12.40 11.28 12.26
CA ILE A 430 -11.21 11.04 11.42
C ILE A 430 -11.19 9.74 10.61
N ASP A 431 -11.67 8.62 11.18
CA ASP A 431 -11.66 7.31 10.50
C ASP A 431 -12.97 6.57 10.75
N GLU A 432 -13.86 6.58 9.76
CA GLU A 432 -15.18 5.93 9.83
C GLU A 432 -15.11 4.40 10.00
N ASN A 433 -13.95 3.79 9.68
CA ASN A 433 -13.71 2.36 9.89
C ASN A 433 -13.18 2.04 11.28
N ARG A 434 -12.84 3.06 12.10
CA ARG A 434 -12.29 2.90 13.46
C ARG A 434 -11.13 1.90 13.49
N ALA A 435 -10.25 1.95 12.48
CA ALA A 435 -9.30 0.88 12.20
C ALA A 435 -8.35 0.63 13.38
N VAL A 436 -7.89 1.70 14.04
CA VAL A 436 -6.98 1.61 15.20
C VAL A 436 -7.67 0.95 16.40
N ALA A 437 -8.93 1.31 16.68
CA ALA A 437 -9.68 0.72 17.78
C ALA A 437 -9.90 -0.79 17.58
N ILE A 438 -10.34 -1.19 16.39
CA ILE A 438 -10.56 -2.60 16.04
C ILE A 438 -9.25 -3.39 16.04
N ARG A 439 -8.15 -2.78 15.58
CA ARG A 439 -6.83 -3.43 15.59
C ARG A 439 -6.31 -3.68 17.01
N LEU A 440 -6.57 -2.76 17.93
CA LEU A 440 -6.22 -2.91 19.35
C LEU A 440 -7.10 -3.98 20.04
N ASP A 441 -8.41 -3.97 19.76
CA ASP A 441 -9.36 -4.95 20.29
C ASP A 441 -10.50 -5.17 19.29
N GLN A 442 -10.58 -6.36 18.69
CA GLN A 442 -11.60 -6.68 17.68
C GLN A 442 -13.04 -6.51 18.21
N ARG A 443 -13.23 -6.63 19.53
CA ARG A 443 -14.53 -6.36 20.18
C ARG A 443 -14.99 -4.91 20.00
N ALA A 444 -14.12 -3.98 19.60
CA ALA A 444 -14.49 -2.62 19.25
C ALA A 444 -15.51 -2.55 18.10
N ASN A 445 -15.72 -3.61 17.32
CA ASN A 445 -16.88 -3.73 16.42
C ASN A 445 -18.22 -3.50 17.15
N LEU A 446 -18.36 -3.93 18.41
CA LEU A 446 -19.53 -3.62 19.24
C LEU A 446 -19.69 -2.12 19.45
N LEU A 447 -18.58 -1.40 19.63
CA LEU A 447 -18.58 0.05 19.80
C LEU A 447 -18.99 0.75 18.50
N VAL A 448 -18.55 0.25 17.33
CA VAL A 448 -19.00 0.72 16.01
C VAL A 448 -20.52 0.61 15.89
N CYS A 449 -21.08 -0.56 16.17
CA CYS A 449 -22.53 -0.79 16.14
C CYS A 449 -23.27 0.12 17.15
N ALA A 450 -22.79 0.17 18.40
CA ALA A 450 -23.41 1.00 19.43
C ALA A 450 -23.40 2.48 19.05
N SER A 451 -22.31 2.96 18.44
CA SER A 451 -22.19 4.33 17.91
C SER A 451 -23.25 4.63 16.84
N PHE A 452 -23.50 3.67 15.94
CA PHE A 452 -24.54 3.79 14.92
C PHE A 452 -25.94 3.80 15.52
N LEU A 453 -26.25 2.86 16.41
CA LEU A 453 -27.53 2.78 17.13
C LEU A 453 -27.84 4.07 17.89
N THR A 454 -26.83 4.64 18.57
CA THR A 454 -26.96 5.91 19.33
C THR A 454 -27.38 7.07 18.42
N ARG A 455 -26.88 7.11 17.17
CA ARG A 455 -27.25 8.17 16.22
C ARG A 455 -28.63 7.92 15.62
N MET A 456 -28.98 6.67 15.32
CA MET A 456 -30.21 6.33 14.61
C MET A 456 -31.46 6.28 15.51
N LEU A 457 -31.32 5.82 16.76
CA LEU A 457 -32.45 5.62 17.67
C LEU A 457 -32.63 6.81 18.62
N GLU A 458 -33.81 7.42 18.63
CA GLU A 458 -34.09 8.55 19.52
C GLU A 458 -34.02 8.15 21.00
N GLY A 459 -33.33 8.97 21.80
CA GLY A 459 -33.24 8.81 23.26
C GLY A 459 -32.34 7.65 23.73
N VAL A 460 -31.62 6.98 22.84
CA VAL A 460 -30.69 5.90 23.20
C VAL A 460 -29.31 6.48 23.50
N SER A 461 -28.85 6.34 24.75
CA SER A 461 -27.48 6.71 25.12
C SER A 461 -26.46 5.68 24.60
N LEU A 462 -25.18 6.08 24.52
CA LEU A 462 -24.11 5.16 24.12
C LEU A 462 -24.01 3.94 25.05
N GLU A 463 -24.17 4.14 26.36
CA GLU A 463 -24.20 3.05 27.35
C GLU A 463 -25.33 2.06 27.07
N ALA A 464 -26.55 2.56 26.83
CA ALA A 464 -27.70 1.71 26.51
C ALA A 464 -27.50 0.97 25.17
N ALA A 465 -26.89 1.63 24.18
CA ALA A 465 -26.56 1.00 22.91
C ALA A 465 -25.51 -0.11 23.07
N ILE A 466 -24.46 0.12 23.88
CA ILE A 466 -23.42 -0.89 24.20
C ILE A 466 -24.05 -2.11 24.88
N ALA A 467 -24.94 -1.89 25.86
CA ALA A 467 -25.65 -2.99 26.52
C ALA A 467 -26.48 -3.80 25.52
N ARG A 468 -27.18 -3.13 24.59
CA ARG A 468 -28.02 -3.77 23.57
C ARG A 468 -27.22 -4.62 22.59
N VAL A 469 -26.08 -4.13 22.09
CA VAL A 469 -25.25 -4.91 21.16
C VAL A 469 -24.53 -6.08 21.85
N LYS A 470 -24.15 -5.92 23.13
CA LYS A 470 -23.63 -7.05 23.94
C LYS A 470 -24.70 -8.13 24.13
N GLN A 471 -25.94 -7.73 24.40
CA GLN A 471 -27.06 -8.66 24.52
C GLN A 471 -27.35 -9.37 23.19
N TYR A 472 -27.23 -8.67 22.06
CA TYR A 472 -27.34 -9.28 20.74
C TYR A 472 -26.31 -10.39 20.54
N ASP A 473 -25.03 -10.11 20.78
CA ASP A 473 -23.95 -11.12 20.62
C ASP A 473 -24.14 -12.33 21.54
N GLN A 474 -24.70 -12.14 22.74
CA GLN A 474 -25.01 -13.24 23.67
C GLN A 474 -26.17 -14.14 23.19
N GLN A 475 -27.08 -13.61 22.38
CA GLN A 475 -28.24 -14.34 21.86
C GLN A 475 -27.95 -15.06 20.55
N VAL A 476 -26.93 -14.61 19.81
CA VAL A 476 -26.51 -15.22 18.55
C VAL A 476 -25.67 -16.47 18.82
N SER A 477 -26.22 -17.62 18.43
CA SER A 477 -25.58 -18.94 18.60
C SER A 477 -24.45 -19.22 17.61
N GLU A 478 -24.48 -18.59 16.43
CA GLU A 478 -23.48 -18.77 15.38
C GLU A 478 -22.34 -17.74 15.54
N PRO A 479 -21.09 -18.15 15.83
CA PRO A 479 -19.99 -17.22 16.09
C PRO A 479 -19.73 -16.23 14.95
N LEU A 480 -19.92 -16.64 13.69
CA LEU A 480 -19.70 -15.79 12.52
C LEU A 480 -20.74 -14.67 12.37
N LYS A 481 -21.88 -14.78 13.08
CA LYS A 481 -22.92 -13.75 13.14
C LYS A 481 -22.78 -12.82 14.34
N GLN A 482 -21.77 -13.03 15.20
CA GLN A 482 -21.49 -12.16 16.33
C GLN A 482 -20.75 -10.89 15.86
N ILE A 483 -21.19 -9.74 16.36
CA ILE A 483 -20.59 -8.44 16.06
C ILE A 483 -19.11 -8.43 16.46
N ALA A 484 -18.77 -8.99 17.62
CA ALA A 484 -17.40 -9.08 18.10
C ALA A 484 -16.46 -9.89 17.19
N GLN A 485 -16.98 -10.76 16.34
CA GLN A 485 -16.21 -11.63 15.43
C GLN A 485 -16.13 -11.09 14.00
N CYS A 486 -16.80 -9.97 13.70
CA CYS A 486 -16.73 -9.32 12.39
C CYS A 486 -15.27 -9.00 12.03
N LYS A 487 -14.91 -9.18 10.76
CA LYS A 487 -13.57 -8.90 10.22
C LYS A 487 -13.36 -7.41 9.97
N SER A 488 -14.44 -6.66 9.78
CA SER A 488 -14.39 -5.22 9.51
C SER A 488 -15.53 -4.45 10.16
N ALA A 489 -15.35 -3.13 10.27
CA ALA A 489 -16.41 -2.22 10.68
C ALA A 489 -17.60 -2.22 9.71
N ASN A 490 -17.39 -2.53 8.43
CA ASN A 490 -18.46 -2.59 7.44
C ASN A 490 -19.35 -3.81 7.68
N GLU A 491 -18.76 -4.98 7.97
CA GLU A 491 -19.51 -6.17 8.36
C GLU A 491 -20.33 -5.92 9.63
N ALA A 492 -19.71 -5.29 10.64
CA ALA A 492 -20.40 -4.90 11.86
C ALA A 492 -21.58 -3.93 11.57
N MET A 493 -21.39 -3.01 10.62
CA MET A 493 -22.44 -2.07 10.20
C MET A 493 -23.65 -2.77 9.58
N MET A 494 -23.46 -3.83 8.81
CA MET A 494 -24.57 -4.61 8.24
C MET A 494 -25.49 -5.15 9.33
N ILE A 495 -24.91 -5.70 10.39
CA ILE A 495 -25.65 -6.19 11.56
C ILE A 495 -26.35 -5.02 12.27
N ALA A 496 -25.65 -3.88 12.43
CA ALA A 496 -26.21 -2.70 13.09
C ALA A 496 -27.44 -2.14 12.35
N ILE A 497 -27.42 -2.12 11.01
CA ILE A 497 -28.57 -1.71 10.17
C ILE A 497 -29.77 -2.61 10.45
N GLY A 498 -29.58 -3.93 10.47
CA GLY A 498 -30.64 -4.89 10.80
C GLY A 498 -31.25 -4.62 12.18
N ILE A 499 -30.41 -4.46 13.22
CA ILE A 499 -30.88 -4.18 14.59
C ILE A 499 -31.72 -2.89 14.66
N VAL A 500 -31.32 -1.87 13.91
CA VAL A 500 -32.00 -0.57 13.91
C VAL A 500 -33.34 -0.63 13.19
N LEU A 501 -33.44 -1.34 12.05
CA LEU A 501 -34.70 -1.54 11.33
C LEU A 501 -35.69 -2.38 12.13
N ASP A 502 -35.23 -3.46 12.76
CA ASP A 502 -36.06 -4.33 13.60
C ASP A 502 -36.59 -3.61 14.84
N SER A 503 -35.92 -2.55 15.28
CA SER A 503 -36.34 -1.78 16.45
C SER A 503 -37.68 -1.08 16.27
N LYS A 504 -38.09 -0.78 15.02
CA LYS A 504 -39.27 0.05 14.68
C LYS A 504 -39.32 1.41 15.40
N LYS A 505 -38.17 1.92 15.84
CA LYS A 505 -38.01 3.21 16.56
C LYS A 505 -37.28 4.27 15.73
N LEU A 506 -37.17 4.06 14.42
CA LEU A 506 -36.59 5.01 13.49
C LEU A 506 -37.55 6.17 13.17
N LYS A 507 -37.00 7.34 12.83
CA LYS A 507 -37.82 8.38 12.20
C LYS A 507 -38.29 7.90 10.82
N PRO A 508 -39.52 8.24 10.38
CA PRO A 508 -40.05 7.80 9.09
C PRO A 508 -39.16 8.10 7.88
N SER A 509 -38.49 9.27 7.87
CA SER A 509 -37.59 9.66 6.77
C SER A 509 -36.31 8.84 6.71
N GLU A 510 -35.81 8.36 7.85
CA GLU A 510 -34.58 7.56 7.94
C GLU A 510 -34.85 6.09 7.73
N ASP A 511 -35.98 5.59 8.26
CA ASP A 511 -36.49 4.25 7.95
C ASP A 511 -36.65 4.10 6.44
N LYS A 512 -37.24 5.10 5.77
CA LYS A 512 -37.32 5.13 4.31
C LYS A 512 -35.93 5.11 3.65
N LYS A 513 -35.01 6.00 4.05
CA LYS A 513 -33.65 6.05 3.46
C LYS A 513 -32.89 4.73 3.61
N LEU A 514 -32.95 4.09 4.78
CA LEU A 514 -32.28 2.81 5.00
C LEU A 514 -32.92 1.70 4.16
N LYS A 515 -34.26 1.66 4.07
CA LYS A 515 -34.97 0.70 3.20
C LYS A 515 -34.63 0.92 1.73
N ASP A 516 -34.59 2.17 1.26
CA ASP A 516 -34.20 2.52 -0.11
C ASP A 516 -32.75 2.05 -0.41
N ILE A 517 -31.83 2.14 0.56
CA ILE A 517 -30.45 1.62 0.44
C ILE A 517 -30.48 0.09 0.29
N ILE A 518 -31.22 -0.61 1.15
CA ILE A 518 -31.32 -2.09 1.13
C ILE A 518 -31.91 -2.59 -0.18
N GLU A 519 -32.97 -1.95 -0.66
CA GLU A 519 -33.61 -2.28 -1.94
C GLU A 519 -32.67 -2.03 -3.11
N ARG A 520 -31.94 -0.90 -3.10
CA ARG A 520 -30.98 -0.54 -4.15
C ARG A 520 -29.83 -1.55 -4.28
N PHE A 521 -29.35 -2.09 -3.17
CA PHE A 521 -28.24 -3.03 -3.15
C PHE A 521 -28.69 -4.51 -3.05
N HIS A 522 -29.99 -4.77 -3.21
CA HIS A 522 -30.58 -6.12 -3.18
C HIS A 522 -30.16 -6.94 -1.95
N ILE A 523 -30.09 -6.31 -0.77
CA ILE A 523 -29.69 -6.98 0.47
C ILE A 523 -30.85 -7.81 1.00
N GLU A 524 -30.82 -9.11 0.76
CA GLU A 524 -31.83 -10.05 1.26
C GLU A 524 -31.56 -10.50 2.70
N GLN A 525 -30.30 -10.48 3.14
CA GLN A 525 -29.87 -10.86 4.48
C GLN A 525 -28.80 -9.89 5.02
N PHE A 526 -28.92 -9.49 6.29
CA PHE A 526 -27.95 -8.63 6.96
C PHE A 526 -26.72 -9.40 7.50
N TYR A 527 -26.34 -10.49 6.83
CA TYR A 527 -25.23 -11.35 7.23
C TYR A 527 -24.08 -11.28 6.20
N PRO A 528 -22.83 -11.07 6.65
CA PRO A 528 -21.66 -10.88 5.78
C PRO A 528 -21.41 -11.99 4.75
N GLU A 529 -21.84 -13.23 5.02
CA GLU A 529 -21.54 -14.40 4.17
C GLU A 529 -22.27 -14.40 2.82
N THR A 530 -23.29 -13.56 2.64
CA THR A 530 -24.18 -13.62 1.45
C THR A 530 -23.97 -12.48 0.46
N ALA A 531 -23.14 -11.48 0.80
CA ALA A 531 -22.99 -10.25 0.00
C ALA A 531 -21.54 -10.05 -0.47
N GLU A 532 -21.37 -9.50 -1.67
CA GLU A 532 -20.06 -9.08 -2.18
C GLU A 532 -19.44 -8.02 -1.27
N VAL A 533 -18.13 -8.10 -1.03
CA VAL A 533 -17.38 -7.19 -0.12
C VAL A 533 -17.58 -5.72 -0.49
N GLU A 534 -17.67 -5.43 -1.79
CA GLU A 534 -17.89 -4.08 -2.32
C GLU A 534 -19.30 -3.58 -2.01
N ALA A 535 -20.32 -4.42 -2.18
CA ALA A 535 -21.70 -4.10 -1.78
C ALA A 535 -21.84 -3.85 -0.27
N ILE A 536 -21.16 -4.64 0.57
CA ILE A 536 -21.12 -4.44 2.03
C ILE A 536 -20.54 -3.06 2.38
N LYS A 537 -19.47 -2.65 1.70
CA LYS A 537 -18.85 -1.34 1.90
C LYS A 537 -19.79 -0.21 1.48
N ASP A 538 -20.38 -0.29 0.29
CA ASP A 538 -21.27 0.74 -0.22
C ASP A 538 -22.51 0.95 0.65
N VAL A 539 -23.11 -0.15 1.12
CA VAL A 539 -24.24 -0.10 2.06
C VAL A 539 -23.83 0.52 3.39
N ALA A 540 -22.67 0.11 3.94
CA ALA A 540 -22.17 0.66 5.19
C ALA A 540 -21.89 2.16 5.09
N ASP A 541 -21.25 2.62 4.01
CA ASP A 541 -20.94 4.03 3.78
C ASP A 541 -22.21 4.86 3.60
N ALA A 542 -23.18 4.37 2.82
CA ALA A 542 -24.48 5.02 2.67
C ALA A 542 -25.23 5.13 4.01
N ALA A 543 -25.22 4.07 4.83
CA ALA A 543 -25.85 4.08 6.14
C ALA A 543 -25.16 5.04 7.13
N ARG A 544 -23.83 5.10 7.15
CA ARG A 544 -23.05 6.07 7.95
C ARG A 544 -23.43 7.50 7.58
N HIS A 545 -23.60 7.80 6.29
CA HIS A 545 -24.05 9.12 5.83
C HIS A 545 -25.45 9.49 6.33
N VAL A 546 -26.38 8.53 6.42
CA VAL A 546 -27.69 8.76 7.04
C VAL A 546 -27.51 9.13 8.52
N ALA A 547 -26.67 8.40 9.25
CA ALA A 547 -26.41 8.60 10.67
C ALA A 547 -25.64 9.89 11.00
N LYS A 548 -24.78 10.38 10.08
CA LYS A 548 -23.94 11.58 10.27
C LYS A 548 -24.74 12.87 10.51
N ASN A 549 -26.01 12.90 10.08
CA ASN A 549 -26.90 14.06 10.22
C ASN A 549 -27.54 14.19 11.63
N ARG A 550 -27.11 13.41 12.63
CA ARG A 550 -27.71 13.38 13.96
C ARG A 550 -26.68 13.49 15.09
N HIS A 551 -27.22 13.82 16.28
CA HIS A 551 -26.59 13.86 17.61
C HIS A 551 -25.12 13.45 17.62
N HIS A 552 -24.26 14.45 17.73
CA HIS A 552 -22.87 14.19 18.05
C HIS A 552 -22.83 13.56 19.44
N ILE A 553 -22.35 12.31 19.49
CA ILE A 553 -22.22 11.53 20.72
C ILE A 553 -21.48 12.34 21.78
N ARG A 554 -20.52 13.17 21.34
CA ARG A 554 -19.80 14.18 22.13
C ARG A 554 -19.31 15.34 21.26
N GLN A 555 -20.11 16.39 21.08
CA GLN A 555 -19.61 17.66 20.53
C GLN A 555 -19.17 18.58 21.66
N LYS A 556 -18.05 18.23 22.30
CA LYS A 556 -17.44 19.09 23.32
C LYS A 556 -16.29 19.95 22.74
N TRP A 557 -15.68 19.49 21.65
CA TRP A 557 -14.45 20.06 21.12
C TRP A 557 -14.65 20.64 19.71
N THR A 558 -14.06 21.81 19.46
CA THR A 558 -13.98 22.44 18.14
C THR A 558 -12.53 22.78 17.85
N PHE A 559 -11.96 22.23 16.78
CA PHE A 559 -10.54 22.36 16.47
C PHE A 559 -10.27 23.42 15.40
N SER A 560 -9.20 24.19 15.56
CA SER A 560 -8.64 25.03 14.50
C SER A 560 -8.07 24.17 13.36
N ASP A 561 -7.79 24.77 12.20
CA ASP A 561 -7.24 24.00 11.08
C ASP A 561 -5.82 23.46 11.37
N ASP A 562 -5.00 24.22 12.11
CA ASP A 562 -3.69 23.77 12.58
C ASP A 562 -3.82 22.60 13.57
N GLU A 563 -4.75 22.68 14.52
CA GLU A 563 -5.04 21.59 15.47
C GLU A 563 -5.52 20.34 14.73
N LYS A 564 -6.38 20.48 13.72
CA LYS A 564 -6.83 19.37 12.87
C LYS A 564 -5.66 18.73 12.14
N GLN A 565 -4.74 19.51 11.59
CA GLN A 565 -3.57 18.96 10.90
C GLN A 565 -2.69 18.15 11.86
N LEU A 566 -2.46 18.67 13.06
CA LEU A 566 -1.65 18.00 14.07
C LEU A 566 -2.30 16.71 14.60
N LEU A 567 -3.62 16.74 14.85
CA LEU A 567 -4.41 15.55 15.21
C LEU A 567 -4.39 14.49 14.10
N LYS A 568 -4.44 14.89 12.82
CA LYS A 568 -4.29 13.96 11.69
C LYS A 568 -2.90 13.33 11.65
N GLN A 569 -1.84 14.10 11.90
CA GLN A 569 -0.48 13.57 11.99
C GLN A 569 -0.33 12.59 13.17
N TYR A 570 -0.83 12.96 14.35
CA TYR A 570 -0.87 12.09 15.52
C TYR A 570 -1.57 10.77 15.23
N TYR A 571 -2.76 10.81 14.63
CA TYR A 571 -3.51 9.62 14.30
C TYR A 571 -2.77 8.71 13.30
N ARG A 572 -2.20 9.29 12.24
CA ARG A 572 -1.43 8.53 11.24
C ARG A 572 -0.23 7.83 11.87
N ALA A 573 0.49 8.52 12.76
CA ALA A 573 1.63 7.96 13.47
C ALA A 573 1.20 6.88 14.49
N ALA A 574 0.11 7.11 15.23
CA ALA A 574 -0.45 6.14 16.16
C ALA A 574 -0.94 4.87 15.43
N LYS A 575 -1.56 5.04 14.26
CA LYS A 575 -1.97 3.92 13.40
C LYS A 575 -0.76 3.11 12.95
N LEU A 576 0.30 3.75 12.45
CA LEU A 576 1.55 3.07 12.09
C LEU A 576 2.13 2.29 13.27
N LEU A 577 2.21 2.91 14.45
CA LEU A 577 2.68 2.25 15.67
C LEU A 577 1.86 1.01 16.03
N VAL A 578 0.53 1.09 15.96
CA VAL A 578 -0.37 -0.04 16.24
C VAL A 578 -0.22 -1.14 15.17
N ASP A 579 -0.08 -0.76 13.90
CA ASP A 579 0.13 -1.72 12.81
C ASP A 579 1.46 -2.48 13.01
N CYS A 580 2.54 -1.79 13.39
CA CYS A 580 3.83 -2.43 13.74
C CYS A 580 3.73 -3.28 15.02
N LEU A 581 2.99 -2.83 16.03
CA LEU A 581 2.84 -3.54 17.31
C LEU A 581 2.13 -4.89 17.13
N TYR A 582 1.21 -4.97 16.17
CA TYR A 582 0.40 -6.14 15.89
C TYR A 582 0.82 -6.89 14.62
N SER A 583 1.95 -6.55 14.02
CA SER A 583 2.50 -7.29 12.88
C SER A 583 2.95 -8.70 13.29
N ASP A 584 2.95 -9.64 12.34
CA ASP A 584 3.00 -11.08 12.62
C ASP A 584 4.37 -11.50 13.16
N GLY A 585 5.42 -10.89 12.64
CA GLY A 585 6.80 -11.09 13.06
C GLY A 585 7.27 -10.20 14.22
N CYS A 586 6.38 -9.40 14.83
CA CYS A 586 6.78 -8.42 15.85
C CYS A 586 7.24 -9.10 17.16
N MET A 587 8.56 -9.16 17.35
CA MET A 587 9.17 -9.67 18.57
C MET A 587 9.22 -8.58 19.66
N LEU A 588 8.20 -8.54 20.51
CA LEU A 588 8.11 -7.61 21.65
C LEU A 588 7.57 -8.31 22.90
N GLU A 589 8.24 -8.09 24.04
CA GLU A 589 7.77 -8.60 25.32
C GLU A 589 6.35 -8.12 25.66
N PRO A 590 5.46 -8.99 26.21
CA PRO A 590 4.09 -8.61 26.54
C PRO A 590 3.97 -7.41 27.49
N ALA A 591 4.91 -7.24 28.43
CA ALA A 591 4.92 -6.11 29.35
C ALA A 591 5.17 -4.78 28.59
N ARG A 592 6.16 -4.76 27.70
CA ARG A 592 6.48 -3.62 26.82
C ARG A 592 5.35 -3.31 25.85
N ARG A 593 4.68 -4.32 25.32
CA ARG A 593 3.47 -4.14 24.50
C ARG A 593 2.37 -3.41 25.26
N ARG A 594 2.06 -3.86 26.48
CA ARG A 594 1.08 -3.19 27.35
C ARG A 594 1.52 -1.78 27.72
N ALA A 595 2.82 -1.52 27.84
CA ALA A 595 3.35 -0.20 28.13
C ALA A 595 3.04 0.80 27.00
N ILE A 596 3.35 0.42 25.75
CA ILE A 596 3.00 1.20 24.56
C ILE A 596 1.48 1.41 24.46
N GLU A 597 0.69 0.36 24.71
CA GLU A 597 -0.78 0.48 24.67
C GLU A 597 -1.33 1.47 25.70
N LYS A 598 -0.68 1.64 26.87
CA LYS A 598 -1.14 2.58 27.90
C LYS A 598 -1.04 4.05 27.47
N ILE A 599 -0.06 4.40 26.63
CA ILE A 599 0.17 5.78 26.19
C ILE A 599 -0.62 6.17 24.93
N LEU A 600 -1.10 5.18 24.16
CA LEU A 600 -1.91 5.44 22.96
C LEU A 600 -3.18 6.22 23.33
N PHE A 601 -3.40 7.34 22.64
CA PHE A 601 -4.55 8.25 22.83
C PHE A 601 -4.71 8.74 24.28
N SER A 602 -3.59 8.96 24.97
CA SER A 602 -3.52 9.38 26.38
C SER A 602 -2.52 10.52 26.53
N PRO A 603 -2.65 11.40 27.55
CA PRO A 603 -1.64 12.41 27.86
C PRO A 603 -0.33 11.83 28.44
N ALA A 604 -0.30 10.53 28.75
CA ALA A 604 0.88 9.85 29.28
C ALA A 604 2.02 9.79 28.24
N VAL A 605 3.26 9.85 28.73
CA VAL A 605 4.48 9.73 27.91
C VAL A 605 5.19 8.41 28.16
N VAL A 606 6.07 8.01 27.23
CA VAL A 606 6.80 6.73 27.30
C VAL A 606 7.59 6.59 28.61
N SER A 607 8.15 7.68 29.14
CA SER A 607 8.89 7.70 30.42
C SER A 607 8.04 7.35 31.64
N ASP A 608 6.71 7.40 31.54
CA ASP A 608 5.80 7.04 32.63
C ASP A 608 5.60 5.51 32.75
N VAL A 609 6.22 4.73 31.86
CA VAL A 609 5.96 3.28 31.71
C VAL A 609 7.22 2.41 31.68
N ASP A 610 8.41 3.03 31.71
CA ASP A 610 9.67 2.40 32.10
C ASP A 610 9.78 2.36 33.65
#